data_AF-A0AAD2CHB7-F1
#
_entry.id   AF-A0AAD2CHB7-F1
#
_cell.length_a   1.000
_cell.length_b   1.000
_cell.length_c   1.000
_cell.angle_alpha   90.00
_cell.angle_beta   90.00
_cell.angle_gamma   90.00
#
_symmetry.space_group_name_H-M   'P 1'
#
loop_
_entity.id
_entity.type
_entity.pdbx_description
1 polymer ?
#
loop_
_entity_poly.entity_id
_entity_poly.type
_entity_poly.pdbx_seq_one_letter_code
_entity_poly.pdbx_strand_id
1 'polypeptide(L)'
;MTTPVAISNKSCLCGYDSSSGGGGRMSTQLNTSSRKRTLPGVSSYEDMLMDGMKHLSFDQIQHEQELLHGVADHVDLDDNKINELFLELASHLNRMKKGTAYETAEKQDQSYVSNRELQLAFLRACHFEPRASAEKLIKFFTYKQDLFGESSLVRAITAQDLNQDDLSCLLEGFCQFCPFRSIRTNDPFGVPRRSIKDECPH
;
A
#
# COMPACT_ATOMS: atom_id res chain seq x y z
N MET A 1 -49.78 -10.45 23.09
CA MET A 1 -49.91 -11.89 22.81
C MET A 1 -48.78 -12.27 21.85
N THR A 2 -47.85 -13.13 22.31
CA THR A 2 -47.05 -14.14 21.55
C THR A 2 -46.33 -13.70 20.26
N THR A 3 -45.01 -13.80 20.05
CA THR A 3 -43.86 -14.52 20.66
C THR A 3 -42.56 -13.98 20.02
N PRO A 4 -41.38 -14.02 20.67
CA PRO A 4 -40.09 -13.80 20.01
C PRO A 4 -39.49 -15.10 19.45
N VAL A 5 -38.86 -15.00 18.27
CA VAL A 5 -38.13 -16.08 17.57
C VAL A 5 -36.72 -16.20 18.13
N ALA A 6 -36.39 -17.39 18.63
CA ALA A 6 -35.06 -17.76 19.09
C ALA A 6 -34.15 -18.09 17.90
N ILE A 7 -33.01 -17.40 17.78
CA ILE A 7 -31.93 -17.76 16.86
C ILE A 7 -30.82 -18.43 17.67
N SER A 8 -30.54 -19.66 17.28
CA SER A 8 -29.63 -20.61 17.90
C SER A 8 -28.17 -20.25 17.58
N ASN A 9 -27.38 -20.03 18.63
CA ASN A 9 -25.93 -19.87 18.55
C ASN A 9 -25.28 -21.23 18.27
N LYS A 10 -24.67 -21.38 17.08
CA LYS A 10 -23.74 -22.47 16.79
C LYS A 10 -22.33 -22.08 17.22
N SER A 11 -21.87 -22.70 18.30
CA SER A 11 -20.49 -22.70 18.75
C SER A 11 -19.62 -23.53 17.81
N CYS A 12 -18.71 -22.87 17.08
CA CYS A 12 -17.56 -23.55 16.47
C CYS A 12 -16.40 -23.51 17.47
N LEU A 13 -16.21 -24.63 18.16
CA LEU A 13 -15.01 -24.93 18.94
C LEU A 13 -13.89 -25.31 17.97
N CYS A 14 -12.98 -24.40 17.68
CA CYS A 14 -11.67 -24.76 17.13
C CYS A 14 -10.75 -25.13 18.30
N GLY A 15 -10.61 -26.43 18.55
CA GLY A 15 -9.60 -26.98 19.44
C GLY A 15 -8.21 -26.77 18.84
N TYR A 16 -7.37 -26.02 19.55
CA TYR A 16 -5.94 -25.93 19.26
C TYR A 16 -5.21 -26.87 20.22
N ASP A 17 -4.98 -28.10 19.75
CA ASP A 17 -4.28 -29.13 20.52
C ASP A 17 -2.80 -28.77 20.59
N SER A 18 -2.36 -28.36 21.77
CA SER A 18 -0.98 -27.99 22.07
C SER A 18 -0.23 -29.24 22.50
N SER A 19 0.20 -30.04 21.52
CA SER A 19 1.08 -31.19 21.76
C SER A 19 2.55 -30.77 21.64
N SER A 20 3.12 -30.50 22.80
CA SER A 20 4.54 -30.54 23.09
C SER A 20 5.15 -31.90 22.73
N GLY A 21 6.06 -31.94 21.75
CA GLY A 21 6.87 -33.10 21.43
C GLY A 21 8.34 -32.70 21.30
N GLY A 22 9.14 -33.05 22.30
CA GLY A 22 10.59 -32.88 22.28
C GLY A 22 11.31 -33.99 21.52
N GLY A 23 12.57 -33.73 21.21
CA GLY A 23 13.60 -34.76 21.00
C GLY A 23 13.82 -35.21 19.57
N GLY A 24 15.06 -35.02 19.09
CA GLY A 24 15.58 -35.80 17.96
C GLY A 24 16.31 -34.98 16.90
N ARG A 25 17.56 -34.60 17.18
CA ARG A 25 18.54 -34.31 16.12
C ARG A 25 18.84 -35.62 15.39
N MET A 26 18.08 -35.94 14.33
CA MET A 26 18.48 -36.93 13.33
C MET A 26 19.07 -36.19 12.13
N SER A 27 20.39 -36.27 12.00
CA SER A 27 21.11 -35.95 10.76
C SER A 27 20.66 -36.96 9.69
N THR A 28 19.67 -36.60 8.88
CA THR A 28 19.34 -37.32 7.66
C THR A 28 20.26 -36.82 6.56
N GLN A 29 21.25 -37.64 6.22
CA GLN A 29 21.95 -37.51 4.94
C GLN A 29 20.95 -37.83 3.84
N LEU A 30 20.40 -36.80 3.20
CA LEU A 30 19.60 -36.96 1.99
C LEU A 30 20.56 -37.31 0.84
N ASN A 31 20.73 -38.61 0.63
CA ASN A 31 21.30 -39.17 -0.59
C ASN A 31 20.29 -38.99 -1.73
N THR A 32 20.40 -37.88 -2.46
CA THR A 32 19.60 -37.59 -3.66
C THR A 32 20.13 -38.38 -4.86
N SER A 33 20.14 -39.71 -4.76
CA SER A 33 20.32 -40.60 -5.92
C SER A 33 19.00 -40.74 -6.70
N SER A 34 18.48 -39.62 -7.21
CA SER A 34 17.38 -39.63 -8.17
C SER A 34 17.95 -39.48 -9.57
N ARG A 35 18.23 -40.61 -10.23
CA ARG A 35 18.59 -40.70 -11.65
C ARG A 35 17.48 -40.05 -12.48
N LYS A 36 17.62 -38.76 -12.81
CA LYS A 36 16.89 -38.15 -13.92
C LYS A 36 17.37 -38.82 -15.21
N ARG A 37 16.49 -39.60 -15.83
CA ARG A 37 16.61 -39.98 -17.24
C ARG A 37 16.38 -38.72 -18.06
N THR A 38 17.42 -37.96 -18.34
CA THR A 38 17.35 -36.82 -19.25
C THR A 38 17.25 -37.38 -20.67
N LEU A 39 16.10 -37.15 -21.32
CA LEU A 39 15.98 -37.38 -22.76
C LEU A 39 16.92 -36.40 -23.48
N PRO A 40 17.81 -36.86 -24.36
CA PRO A 40 18.71 -35.98 -25.11
C PRO A 40 17.89 -35.17 -26.11
N GLY A 41 17.94 -33.83 -26.01
CA GLY A 41 17.48 -32.95 -27.09
C GLY A 41 16.49 -31.84 -26.72
N VAL A 42 16.06 -31.71 -25.47
CA VAL A 42 15.32 -30.52 -25.02
C VAL A 42 16.24 -29.74 -24.08
N SER A 43 16.90 -28.70 -24.61
CA SER A 43 17.56 -27.70 -23.78
C SER A 43 16.50 -27.16 -22.83
N SER A 44 16.61 -27.53 -21.57
CA SER A 44 15.69 -27.06 -20.55
C SER A 44 15.94 -25.57 -20.39
N TYR A 45 14.90 -24.74 -20.44
CA TYR A 45 15.01 -23.30 -20.21
C TYR A 45 15.78 -22.97 -18.92
N GLU A 46 15.77 -23.88 -17.95
CA GLU A 46 16.54 -23.76 -16.72
C GLU A 46 18.06 -23.82 -16.92
N ASP A 47 18.57 -24.56 -17.91
CA ASP A 47 20.01 -24.64 -18.19
C ASP A 47 20.51 -23.33 -18.82
N MET A 48 19.72 -22.72 -19.72
CA MET A 48 20.01 -21.39 -20.27
C MET A 48 19.90 -20.29 -19.21
N LEU A 49 18.92 -20.42 -18.30
CA LEU A 49 18.77 -19.49 -17.18
C LEU A 49 19.94 -19.61 -16.18
N MET A 50 20.34 -20.83 -15.84
CA MET A 50 21.49 -21.07 -14.94
C MET A 50 22.80 -20.56 -15.55
N ASP A 51 23.02 -20.76 -16.85
CA ASP A 51 24.21 -20.23 -17.53
C ASP A 51 24.21 -18.70 -17.55
N GLY A 52 23.06 -18.08 -17.86
CA GLY A 52 22.90 -16.63 -17.79
C GLY A 52 23.15 -16.05 -16.40
N MET A 53 22.62 -16.69 -15.34
CA MET A 53 22.82 -16.25 -13.96
C MET A 53 24.26 -16.45 -13.46
N LYS A 54 25.01 -17.40 -14.03
CA LYS A 54 26.41 -17.65 -13.65
C LYS A 54 27.35 -16.52 -14.09
N HIS A 55 26.95 -15.73 -15.08
CA HIS A 55 27.73 -14.60 -15.60
C HIS A 55 27.45 -13.28 -14.88
N LEU A 56 26.42 -13.21 -14.04
CA LEU A 56 26.13 -12.02 -13.24
C LEU A 56 26.92 -12.08 -11.92
N SER A 57 27.54 -10.96 -11.56
CA SER A 57 28.11 -10.82 -10.21
C SER A 57 27.01 -10.77 -9.16
N PHE A 58 27.35 -11.08 -7.90
CA PHE A 58 26.41 -10.96 -6.79
C PHE A 58 25.76 -9.57 -6.72
N ASP A 59 26.56 -8.51 -6.90
CA ASP A 59 26.08 -7.12 -6.89
C ASP A 59 25.10 -6.84 -8.04
N GLN A 60 25.34 -7.41 -9.23
CA GLN A 60 24.42 -7.28 -10.36
C GLN A 60 23.11 -8.01 -10.12
N ILE A 61 23.15 -9.23 -9.56
CA ILE A 61 21.93 -9.97 -9.22
C ILE A 61 21.12 -9.20 -8.17
N GLN A 62 21.79 -8.66 -7.15
CA GLN A 62 21.13 -7.85 -6.14
C GLN A 62 20.51 -6.59 -6.76
N HIS A 63 21.25 -5.88 -7.62
CA HIS A 63 20.72 -4.69 -8.31
C HIS A 63 19.52 -5.00 -9.19
N GLU A 64 19.57 -6.06 -10.00
CA GLU A 64 18.44 -6.51 -10.84
C GLU A 64 17.23 -6.93 -10.00
N GLN A 65 17.45 -7.55 -8.83
CA GLN A 65 16.39 -7.83 -7.88
C GLN A 65 15.81 -6.56 -7.28
N GLU A 66 16.65 -5.59 -6.90
CA GLU A 66 16.21 -4.29 -6.40
C GLU A 66 15.40 -3.53 -7.44
N LEU A 67 15.79 -3.56 -8.72
CA LEU A 67 15.04 -2.99 -9.84
C LEU A 67 13.71 -3.71 -10.04
N LEU A 68 13.71 -5.05 -10.09
CA LEU A 68 12.50 -5.87 -10.26
C LEU A 68 11.49 -5.62 -9.13
N HIS A 69 11.98 -5.39 -7.92
CA HIS A 69 11.17 -5.09 -6.75
C HIS A 69 10.87 -3.60 -6.56
N GLY A 70 11.41 -2.71 -7.40
CA GLY A 70 11.22 -1.26 -7.30
C GLY A 70 11.88 -0.61 -6.07
N VAL A 71 12.89 -1.27 -5.49
CA VAL A 71 13.63 -0.83 -4.30
C VAL A 71 14.89 -0.03 -4.66
N ALA A 72 15.35 -0.11 -5.91
CA ALA A 72 16.59 0.54 -6.35
C ALA A 72 16.55 2.08 -6.28
N ASP A 73 15.37 2.69 -6.42
CA ASP A 73 15.22 4.15 -6.42
C ASP A 73 15.04 4.72 -5.01
N HIS A 74 16.05 4.53 -4.15
CA HIS A 74 16.13 5.32 -2.91
C HIS A 74 16.70 6.70 -3.23
N VAL A 75 15.84 7.70 -3.39
CA VAL A 75 16.27 9.09 -3.55
C VAL A 75 16.49 9.69 -2.16
N ASP A 76 17.74 9.73 -1.71
CA ASP A 76 18.14 10.46 -0.51
C ASP A 76 18.08 11.96 -0.77
N LEU A 77 16.92 12.56 -0.48
CA LEU A 77 16.76 14.01 -0.52
C LEU A 77 17.00 14.61 0.85
N ASP A 78 17.94 15.55 0.90
CA ASP A 78 18.16 16.41 2.06
C ASP A 78 16.93 17.29 2.33
N ASP A 79 16.68 17.60 3.60
CA ASP A 79 15.56 18.46 4.00
C ASP A 79 15.56 19.83 3.30
N ASN A 80 16.75 20.37 2.99
CA ASN A 80 16.90 21.62 2.27
C ASN A 80 16.35 21.54 0.83
N LYS A 81 16.67 20.46 0.11
CA LYS A 81 16.16 20.22 -1.25
C LYS A 81 14.65 20.04 -1.24
N ILE A 82 14.12 19.33 -0.25
CA ILE A 82 12.68 19.17 -0.07
C ILE A 82 12.00 20.54 0.12
N ASN A 83 12.59 21.43 0.90
CA ASN A 83 12.05 22.79 1.10
C ASN A 83 12.12 23.64 -0.18
N GLU A 84 13.19 23.52 -0.99
CA GLU A 84 13.28 24.16 -2.30
C GLU A 84 12.17 23.68 -3.24
N LEU A 85 11.91 22.37 -3.28
CA LEU A 85 10.81 21.79 -4.07
C LEU A 85 9.44 22.28 -3.62
N PHE A 86 9.21 22.44 -2.32
CA PHE A 86 7.97 23.03 -1.81
C PHE A 86 7.79 24.49 -2.24
N LEU A 87 8.87 25.28 -2.24
CA LEU A 87 8.83 26.67 -2.70
C LEU A 87 8.46 26.72 -4.20
N GLU A 88 9.09 25.88 -5.01
CA GLU A 88 8.81 25.79 -6.45
C GLU A 88 7.37 25.31 -6.71
N LEU A 89 6.92 24.29 -6.00
CA LEU A 89 5.54 23.78 -6.05
C LEU A 89 4.53 24.90 -5.75
N ALA A 90 4.76 25.67 -4.67
CA ALA A 90 3.91 26.79 -4.30
C ALA A 90 3.86 27.87 -5.39
N SER A 91 4.99 28.14 -6.05
CA SER A 91 5.06 29.08 -7.17
C SER A 91 4.19 28.63 -8.36
N HIS A 92 4.25 27.34 -8.70
CA HIS A 92 3.42 26.75 -9.76
C HIS A 92 1.94 26.77 -9.41
N LEU A 93 1.59 26.41 -8.18
CA LEU A 93 0.21 26.43 -7.70
C LEU A 93 -0.38 27.85 -7.74
N ASN A 94 0.37 28.87 -7.32
CA ASN A 94 -0.10 30.26 -7.37
C ASN A 94 -0.41 30.73 -8.79
N ARG A 95 0.29 30.21 -9.80
CA ARG A 95 0.04 30.52 -11.21
C ARG A 95 -1.21 29.81 -11.74
N MET A 96 -1.46 28.58 -11.30
CA MET A 96 -2.49 27.69 -11.87
C MET A 96 -3.81 27.67 -11.09
N LYS A 97 -3.82 28.07 -9.80
CA LYS A 97 -4.96 27.87 -8.90
C LYS A 97 -6.22 28.69 -9.25
N LYS A 98 -6.10 29.79 -9.99
CA LYS A 98 -7.21 30.71 -10.25
C LYS A 98 -8.41 30.01 -10.91
N GLY A 99 -9.56 30.04 -10.25
CA GLY A 99 -10.81 29.45 -10.74
C GLY A 99 -10.89 27.92 -10.63
N THR A 100 -9.99 27.28 -9.86
CA THR A 100 -9.97 25.83 -9.68
C THR A 100 -10.56 25.40 -8.34
N ALA A 101 -10.95 24.12 -8.23
CA ALA A 101 -11.37 23.49 -6.98
C ALA A 101 -10.35 23.66 -5.83
N TYR A 102 -9.06 23.74 -6.19
CA TYR A 102 -7.98 23.99 -5.24
C TYR A 102 -8.10 25.37 -4.58
N GLU A 103 -8.45 26.43 -5.32
CA GLU A 103 -8.63 27.77 -4.74
C GLU A 103 -9.80 27.78 -3.74
N THR A 104 -10.87 27.05 -4.05
CA THR A 104 -12.00 26.87 -3.13
C THR A 104 -11.58 26.14 -1.86
N ALA A 105 -10.80 25.05 -1.98
CA ALA A 105 -10.26 24.34 -0.83
C ALA A 105 -9.34 25.22 0.03
N GLU A 106 -8.47 26.01 -0.60
CA GLU A 106 -7.55 26.95 0.07
C GLU A 106 -8.32 28.02 0.85
N LYS A 107 -9.46 28.50 0.32
CA LYS A 107 -10.36 29.44 1.00
C LYS A 107 -11.10 28.82 2.18
N GLN A 108 -11.44 27.53 2.09
CA GLN A 108 -12.17 26.82 3.14
C GLN A 108 -11.25 26.52 4.34
N ASP A 109 -10.12 25.86 4.10
CA ASP A 109 -9.10 25.68 5.11
C ASP A 109 -7.71 25.49 4.48
N GLN A 110 -6.91 26.53 4.65
CA GLN A 110 -5.55 26.61 4.13
C GLN A 110 -4.63 25.58 4.77
N SER A 111 -4.83 25.22 6.04
CA SER A 111 -3.93 24.34 6.79
C SER A 111 -3.92 22.92 6.24
N TYR A 112 -5.06 22.45 5.76
CA TYR A 112 -5.19 21.16 5.11
C TYR A 112 -4.49 21.11 3.75
N VAL A 113 -4.70 22.15 2.93
CA VAL A 113 -4.11 22.24 1.59
C VAL A 113 -2.60 22.48 1.65
N SER A 114 -2.13 23.24 2.65
CA SER A 114 -0.72 23.48 2.93
C SER A 114 -0.06 22.37 3.77
N ASN A 115 -0.73 21.25 3.98
CA ASN A 115 -0.16 20.16 4.77
C ASN A 115 1.07 19.56 4.06
N ARG A 116 2.21 19.58 4.77
CA ARG A 116 3.50 19.08 4.27
C ARG A 116 3.41 17.61 3.82
N GLU A 117 2.69 16.77 4.55
CA GLU A 117 2.56 15.34 4.24
C GLU A 117 1.79 15.12 2.93
N LEU A 118 0.69 15.87 2.74
CA LEU A 118 -0.11 15.80 1.52
C LEU A 118 0.73 16.22 0.32
N GLN A 119 1.37 17.40 0.39
CA GLN A 119 2.20 17.90 -0.70
C GLN A 119 3.39 16.98 -1.01
N LEU A 120 4.03 16.42 0.02
CA LEU A 120 5.12 15.46 -0.15
C LEU A 120 4.66 14.18 -0.84
N ALA A 121 3.45 13.69 -0.54
CA ALA A 121 2.89 12.52 -1.21
C ALA A 121 2.76 12.74 -2.73
N PHE A 122 2.31 13.93 -3.16
CA PHE A 122 2.22 14.27 -4.58
C PHE A 122 3.59 14.44 -5.23
N LEU A 123 4.56 15.06 -4.54
CA LEU A 123 5.94 15.16 -5.00
C LEU A 123 6.53 13.77 -5.22
N ARG A 124 6.40 12.86 -4.24
CA ARG A 124 6.85 11.46 -4.36
C ARG A 124 6.17 10.74 -5.53
N ALA A 125 4.86 10.91 -5.70
CA ALA A 125 4.10 10.32 -6.80
C ALA A 125 4.44 10.90 -8.20
N CYS A 126 5.23 11.98 -8.25
CA CYS A 126 5.70 12.58 -9.50
C CYS A 126 7.23 12.61 -9.58
N HIS A 127 7.93 11.73 -8.86
CA HIS A 127 9.40 11.69 -8.84
C HIS A 127 10.04 13.05 -8.54
N PHE A 128 9.44 13.80 -7.62
CA PHE A 128 9.88 15.13 -7.17
C PHE A 128 9.84 16.24 -8.23
N GLU A 129 9.05 16.09 -9.30
CA GLU A 129 8.80 17.15 -10.29
C GLU A 129 7.71 18.14 -9.82
N PRO A 130 8.03 19.39 -9.45
CA PRO A 130 7.07 20.32 -8.82
C PRO A 130 5.93 20.73 -9.75
N ARG A 131 6.22 20.93 -11.04
CA ARG A 131 5.21 21.30 -12.05
C ARG A 131 4.17 20.20 -12.26
N ALA A 132 4.62 18.96 -12.45
CA ALA A 132 3.74 17.81 -12.63
C ALA A 132 2.92 17.56 -11.35
N SER A 133 3.54 17.76 -10.19
CA SER A 133 2.88 17.64 -8.89
C SER A 133 1.77 18.67 -8.73
N ALA A 134 2.00 19.93 -9.09
CA ALA A 134 0.97 20.98 -9.05
C ALA A 134 -0.24 20.63 -9.94
N GLU A 135 0.01 20.15 -11.16
CA GLU A 135 -1.05 19.71 -12.07
C GLU A 135 -1.86 18.53 -11.50
N LYS A 136 -1.20 17.52 -10.93
CA LYS A 136 -1.88 16.40 -10.28
C LYS A 136 -2.65 16.82 -9.03
N LEU A 137 -2.12 17.75 -8.25
CA LEU A 137 -2.78 18.26 -7.04
C LEU A 137 -4.08 19.00 -7.39
N ILE A 138 -4.07 19.85 -8.41
CA ILE A 138 -5.28 20.53 -8.89
C ILE A 138 -6.31 19.52 -9.37
N LYS A 139 -5.90 18.55 -10.21
CA LYS A 139 -6.78 17.47 -10.69
C LYS A 139 -7.36 16.65 -9.55
N PHE A 140 -6.57 16.35 -8.52
CA PHE A 140 -7.03 15.64 -7.34
C PHE A 140 -8.19 16.38 -6.65
N PHE A 141 -8.05 17.69 -6.41
CA PHE A 141 -9.13 18.47 -5.81
C PHE A 141 -10.35 18.61 -6.73
N THR A 142 -10.15 18.72 -8.04
CA THR A 142 -11.26 18.70 -9.01
C THR A 142 -12.03 17.38 -8.93
N TYR A 143 -11.36 16.24 -9.01
CA TYR A 143 -12.03 14.93 -8.87
C TYR A 143 -12.66 14.73 -7.50
N LYS A 144 -12.00 15.21 -6.43
CA LYS A 144 -12.55 15.14 -5.08
C LYS A 144 -13.84 15.96 -4.96
N GLN A 145 -13.89 17.14 -5.58
CA GLN A 145 -15.09 17.97 -5.65
C GLN A 145 -16.20 17.28 -6.47
N ASP A 146 -15.85 16.71 -7.62
CA ASP A 146 -16.83 16.06 -8.51
C ASP A 146 -17.47 14.82 -7.86
N LEU A 147 -16.69 14.05 -7.08
CA LEU A 147 -17.16 12.83 -6.44
C LEU A 147 -17.90 13.07 -5.11
N PHE A 148 -17.39 13.97 -4.26
CA PHE A 148 -17.88 14.12 -2.88
C PHE A 148 -18.55 15.47 -2.61
N GLY A 149 -18.57 16.36 -3.59
CA GLY A 149 -19.12 17.70 -3.48
C GLY A 149 -18.22 18.69 -2.73
N GLU A 150 -18.68 19.94 -2.70
CA GLU A 150 -17.89 21.07 -2.20
C GLU A 150 -17.63 21.04 -0.68
N SER A 151 -18.55 20.43 0.08
CA SER A 151 -18.48 20.32 1.55
C SER A 151 -17.38 19.35 2.03
N SER A 152 -16.87 18.49 1.14
CA SER A 152 -15.95 17.42 1.50
C SER A 152 -14.51 17.68 1.04
N LEU A 153 -14.20 18.81 0.40
CA LEU A 153 -12.85 19.07 -0.13
C LEU A 153 -11.78 19.08 0.96
N VAL A 154 -12.09 19.64 2.12
CA VAL A 154 -11.08 19.91 3.17
C VAL A 154 -11.10 18.92 4.33
N ARG A 155 -11.94 17.88 4.25
CA ARG A 155 -11.96 16.81 5.26
C ARG A 155 -11.40 15.51 4.71
N ALA A 156 -10.94 14.66 5.62
CA ALA A 156 -10.67 13.26 5.31
C ALA A 156 -12.00 12.57 4.96
N ILE A 157 -12.00 11.82 3.86
CA ILE A 157 -13.17 11.08 3.41
C ILE A 157 -13.30 9.84 4.29
N THR A 158 -14.46 9.68 4.89
CA THR A 158 -14.79 8.55 5.76
C THR A 158 -15.74 7.60 5.05
N ALA A 159 -15.89 6.37 5.57
CA ALA A 159 -16.86 5.42 5.01
C ALA A 159 -18.32 5.92 5.06
N GLN A 160 -18.61 6.92 5.92
CA GLN A 160 -19.94 7.55 6.00
C GLN A 160 -20.23 8.48 4.82
N ASP A 161 -19.19 8.90 4.09
CA ASP A 161 -19.30 9.79 2.94
C ASP A 161 -19.53 9.03 1.62
N LEU A 162 -19.56 7.70 1.69
CA LEU A 162 -19.78 6.81 0.55
C LEU A 162 -21.26 6.42 0.47
N ASN A 163 -21.76 6.25 -0.76
CA ASN A 163 -23.12 5.76 -0.94
C ASN A 163 -23.23 4.28 -0.58
N GLN A 164 -24.46 3.81 -0.31
CA GLN A 164 -24.70 2.41 0.01
C GLN A 164 -24.22 1.46 -1.11
N ASP A 165 -24.35 1.89 -2.37
CA ASP A 165 -23.89 1.14 -3.53
C ASP A 165 -22.35 1.05 -3.55
N ASP A 166 -21.66 2.16 -3.30
CA ASP A 166 -20.19 2.19 -3.20
C ASP A 166 -19.68 1.28 -2.06
N LEU A 167 -20.37 1.31 -0.92
CA LEU A 167 -20.09 0.42 0.21
C LEU A 167 -20.33 -1.06 -0.13
N SER A 168 -21.40 -1.37 -0.86
CA SER A 168 -21.67 -2.74 -1.31
C SER A 168 -20.56 -3.26 -2.22
N CYS A 169 -20.09 -2.46 -3.17
CA CYS A 169 -18.95 -2.78 -4.04
C CYS A 169 -17.66 -3.03 -3.24
N LEU A 170 -17.41 -2.24 -2.18
CA LEU A 170 -16.26 -2.44 -1.31
C LEU A 170 -16.35 -3.74 -0.50
N LEU A 171 -17.56 -4.14 -0.08
CA LEU A 171 -17.82 -5.35 0.70
C LEU A 171 -17.85 -6.62 -0.14
N GLU A 172 -18.18 -6.53 -1.43
CA GLU A 172 -18.18 -7.65 -2.38
C GLU A 172 -16.76 -8.23 -2.63
N GLY A 173 -15.71 -7.57 -2.13
CA GLY A 173 -14.37 -8.14 -2.04
C GLY A 173 -13.54 -8.01 -3.31
N PHE A 174 -13.94 -7.15 -4.25
CA PHE A 174 -13.10 -6.77 -5.39
C PHE A 174 -11.79 -6.10 -4.95
N CYS A 175 -11.76 -5.51 -3.76
CA CYS A 175 -10.57 -4.97 -3.12
C CYS A 175 -10.23 -5.77 -1.86
N GLN A 176 -9.10 -6.48 -1.89
CA GLN A 176 -8.56 -7.14 -0.70
C GLN A 176 -7.59 -6.21 0.02
N PHE A 177 -8.02 -5.61 1.13
CA PHE A 177 -7.11 -4.90 2.02
C PHE A 177 -6.22 -5.93 2.73
N CYS A 178 -4.94 -6.00 2.37
CA CYS A 178 -3.98 -6.85 3.06
C CYS A 178 -3.83 -6.38 4.52
N PRO A 179 -4.24 -7.19 5.52
CA PRO A 179 -4.18 -6.80 6.92
C PRO A 179 -2.74 -6.78 7.46
N PHE A 180 -1.82 -7.47 6.78
CA PHE A 180 -0.41 -7.47 7.10
C PHE A 180 0.34 -6.53 6.17
N ARG A 181 0.96 -5.52 6.79
CA ARG A 181 2.06 -4.77 6.22
C ARG A 181 3.18 -5.76 5.91
N SER A 182 3.60 -5.86 4.65
CA SER A 182 4.91 -6.46 4.37
C SER A 182 5.93 -5.62 5.12
N ILE A 183 6.74 -6.25 5.96
CA ILE A 183 7.66 -5.63 6.93
C ILE A 183 8.76 -4.76 6.26
N ARG A 184 8.73 -4.59 4.93
CA ARG A 184 9.77 -3.97 4.13
C ARG A 184 9.51 -2.51 3.75
N THR A 185 8.27 -2.01 3.76
CA THR A 185 7.97 -0.61 3.40
C THR A 185 7.58 0.20 4.63
N ASN A 186 8.43 1.17 4.95
CA ASN A 186 8.34 1.99 6.15
C ASN A 186 7.38 3.19 5.98
N ASP A 187 6.15 2.94 5.51
CA ASP A 187 5.15 4.02 5.34
C ASP A 187 4.38 4.35 6.63
N PRO A 188 4.17 5.64 6.97
CA PRO A 188 3.57 6.08 8.24
C PRO A 188 2.04 6.09 8.30
N PHE A 189 1.31 5.77 7.22
CA PHE A 189 -0.17 5.86 7.18
C PHE A 189 -0.92 4.67 7.80
N GLY A 190 -0.29 3.92 8.71
CA GLY A 190 -0.90 2.77 9.36
C GLY A 190 -1.92 3.19 10.42
N VAL A 191 -3.21 3.04 10.12
CA VAL A 191 -4.27 3.19 11.12
C VAL A 191 -4.05 2.13 12.21
N PRO A 192 -3.85 2.49 13.49
CA PRO A 192 -3.74 1.51 14.54
C PRO A 192 -5.06 0.72 14.63
N ARG A 193 -5.00 -0.60 14.40
CA ARG A 193 -6.11 -1.49 14.77
C ARG A 193 -6.32 -1.34 16.28
N ARG A 194 -7.35 -0.60 16.68
CA ARG A 194 -7.84 -0.66 18.06
C ARG A 194 -8.19 -2.12 18.31
N SER A 195 -7.46 -2.76 19.23
CA SER A 195 -7.77 -4.11 19.68
C SER A 195 -9.22 -4.13 20.15
N ILE A 196 -10.06 -4.88 19.44
CA ILE A 196 -11.48 -5.13 19.78
C ILE A 196 -11.50 -6.15 20.93
N LYS A 197 -10.86 -5.83 22.06
CA LYS A 197 -10.83 -6.72 23.22
C LYS A 197 -11.47 -6.16 24.49
N ASP A 198 -11.83 -4.87 24.52
CA ASP A 198 -12.09 -4.22 25.81
C ASP A 198 -13.53 -3.78 26.09
N GLU A 199 -14.53 -4.06 25.24
CA GLU A 199 -15.92 -3.70 25.57
C GLU A 199 -16.92 -4.82 25.27
N CYS A 200 -17.06 -5.73 26.24
CA CYS A 200 -18.30 -6.47 26.48
C CYS A 200 -18.67 -6.27 27.95
N PRO A 201 -19.61 -5.36 28.29
CA PRO A 201 -20.19 -5.33 29.62
C PRO A 201 -21.04 -6.58 29.84
N HIS A 202 -20.76 -7.28 30.94
CA HIS A 202 -21.54 -8.41 31.45
C HIS A 202 -22.91 -7.96 31.98
#